data_AF-A0A0D8J137-F1
#
_entry.id   AF-A0A0D8J137-F1
#
_cell.length_a   1.000
_cell.length_b   1.000
_cell.length_c   1.000
_cell.angle_alpha   90.00
_cell.angle_beta   90.00
_cell.angle_gamma   90.00
#
_symmetry.space_group_name_H-M   'P 1'
#
loop_
_entity.id
_entity.type
_entity.pdbx_description
1 polymer ?
#
loop_
_entity_poly.entity_id
_entity_poly.type
_entity_poly.pdbx_seq_one_letter_code
_entity_poly.pdbx_strand_id
1 'polypeptide(L)'
;MIDYRMRLEAMGKTKRDRIIHNAKRMTQKFAIHNPAYKSVTIDGTDDNLIIISTQTVSTKTIEALPSRDFKIGSIVFWNGSHWLITKRDAESDITVRGEIEQCNRQIRWQNPSTKEIHERWCVVDKPYFSNLESNATSTESKREFKIQLPYDNESALLDVDKRFMLEIIGKTPRTYRLTSVDSMTERYDYNGEASGFLVINVEQDAYNPQTDNSELMICDYVTDNSTSAPAEREIFYTGTKEIKAGGPHKKFVATLNEVKDPTVTWSIDMDDNLKQYKELISVNTSGGELLIKTPNNTSLYYGVIRITATFTDGFIAKLDTSIVPLV
;
A
#
# COMPACT_ATOMS: atom_id res chain seq x y z
N MET A 1 -46.08 -40.03 1.51
CA MET A 1 -45.90 -40.59 0.14
C MET A 1 -45.44 -39.44 -0.73
N ILE A 2 -44.17 -39.42 -1.17
CA ILE A 2 -43.68 -38.33 -2.05
C ILE A 2 -44.42 -38.45 -3.39
N ASP A 3 -45.08 -37.37 -3.81
CA ASP A 3 -45.88 -37.28 -5.04
C ASP A 3 -45.08 -37.76 -6.26
N TYR A 4 -45.70 -38.61 -7.09
CA TYR A 4 -45.10 -39.18 -8.31
C TYR A 4 -44.62 -38.09 -9.28
N ARG A 5 -45.35 -36.96 -9.34
CA ARG A 5 -44.92 -35.78 -10.13
C ARG A 5 -43.66 -35.14 -9.57
N MET A 6 -43.54 -35.03 -8.25
CA MET A 6 -42.30 -34.53 -7.61
C MET A 6 -41.10 -35.41 -7.94
N ARG A 7 -41.27 -36.73 -8.09
CA ARG A 7 -40.17 -37.63 -8.50
C ARG A 7 -39.78 -37.49 -9.97
N LEU A 8 -40.75 -37.28 -10.86
CA LEU A 8 -40.49 -37.07 -12.29
C LEU A 8 -39.84 -35.71 -12.59
N GLU A 9 -40.20 -34.68 -11.81
CA GLU A 9 -39.69 -33.32 -11.97
C GLU A 9 -38.43 -33.02 -11.13
N ALA A 10 -38.01 -33.94 -10.24
CA ALA A 10 -36.85 -33.75 -9.35
C ALA A 10 -35.53 -33.42 -10.08
N MET A 11 -35.38 -33.83 -11.34
CA MET A 11 -34.21 -33.54 -12.17
C MET A 11 -34.47 -32.47 -13.23
N GLY A 12 -35.61 -31.77 -13.15
CA GLY A 12 -36.00 -30.74 -14.10
C GLY A 12 -37.36 -31.01 -14.75
N LYS A 13 -38.08 -29.92 -15.07
CA LYS A 13 -39.44 -29.96 -15.61
C LYS A 13 -39.42 -30.38 -17.08
N THR A 14 -38.44 -29.88 -17.84
CA THR A 14 -38.30 -30.19 -19.27
C THR A 14 -37.32 -31.33 -19.52
N LYS A 15 -37.35 -31.90 -20.74
CA LYS A 15 -36.33 -32.85 -21.18
C LYS A 15 -34.93 -32.21 -21.19
N ARG A 16 -34.83 -30.93 -21.57
CA ARG A 16 -33.57 -30.17 -21.58
C ARG A 16 -32.99 -30.07 -20.17
N ASP A 17 -33.80 -29.67 -19.20
CA ASP A 17 -33.36 -29.52 -17.80
C ASP A 17 -32.81 -30.84 -17.26
N ARG A 18 -33.49 -31.96 -17.54
CA ARG A 18 -33.04 -33.29 -17.14
C ARG A 18 -31.73 -33.70 -17.78
N ILE A 19 -31.49 -33.33 -19.04
CA ILE A 19 -30.21 -33.58 -19.73
C ILE A 19 -29.11 -32.74 -19.09
N ILE A 20 -29.34 -31.45 -18.87
CA ILE A 20 -28.38 -30.55 -18.23
C ILE A 20 -28.04 -31.04 -16.81
N HIS A 21 -29.04 -31.37 -16.00
CA HIS A 21 -28.85 -31.88 -14.64
C HIS A 21 -28.01 -33.16 -14.63
N ASN A 22 -28.32 -34.09 -15.54
CA ASN A 22 -27.54 -35.31 -15.67
C ASN A 22 -26.10 -35.03 -16.11
N ALA A 23 -25.89 -34.12 -17.06
CA ALA A 23 -24.56 -33.72 -17.51
C ALA A 23 -23.75 -33.10 -16.36
N LYS A 24 -24.30 -32.12 -15.63
CA LYS A 24 -23.67 -31.52 -14.44
C LYS A 24 -23.28 -32.60 -13.42
N ARG A 25 -24.20 -33.50 -13.10
CA ARG A 25 -23.94 -34.59 -12.14
C ARG A 25 -22.83 -35.53 -12.59
N MET A 26 -22.82 -35.92 -13.87
CA MET A 26 -21.79 -36.80 -14.41
C MET A 26 -20.43 -36.10 -14.44
N THR A 27 -20.37 -34.85 -14.92
CA THR A 27 -19.15 -34.04 -14.92
C THR A 27 -18.59 -33.91 -13.50
N GLN A 28 -19.42 -33.54 -12.52
CA GLN A 28 -18.99 -33.42 -11.13
C GLN A 28 -18.41 -34.74 -10.58
N LYS A 29 -19.07 -35.86 -10.87
CA LYS A 29 -18.67 -37.18 -10.38
C LYS A 29 -17.32 -37.62 -10.94
N PHE A 30 -17.08 -37.39 -12.23
CA PHE A 30 -15.91 -37.91 -12.93
C PHE A 30 -14.76 -36.92 -13.05
N ALA A 31 -14.97 -35.63 -12.77
CA ALA A 31 -13.95 -34.60 -12.88
C ALA A 31 -12.68 -34.93 -12.09
N ILE A 32 -12.80 -35.45 -10.87
CA ILE A 32 -11.64 -35.81 -10.02
C ILE A 32 -10.73 -36.88 -10.65
N HIS A 33 -11.25 -37.69 -11.57
CA HIS A 33 -10.49 -38.71 -12.28
C HIS A 33 -9.87 -38.18 -13.58
N ASN A 34 -10.18 -36.95 -13.99
CA ASN A 34 -9.58 -36.31 -15.15
C ASN A 34 -8.14 -35.87 -14.80
N PRO A 35 -7.11 -36.29 -15.55
CA PRO A 35 -5.74 -35.82 -15.33
C PRO A 35 -5.56 -34.30 -15.40
N ALA A 36 -6.46 -33.61 -16.12
CA ALA A 36 -6.50 -32.15 -16.21
C ALA A 36 -7.17 -31.48 -15.01
N TYR A 37 -7.74 -32.23 -14.06
CA TYR A 37 -8.25 -31.71 -12.79
C TYR A 37 -7.09 -31.28 -11.91
N LYS A 38 -6.98 -29.98 -11.65
CA LYS A 38 -5.90 -29.38 -10.88
C LYS A 38 -6.46 -28.59 -9.71
N SER A 39 -5.83 -28.77 -8.55
CA SER A 39 -6.00 -27.86 -7.42
C SER A 39 -5.26 -26.55 -7.70
N VAL A 40 -5.95 -25.46 -7.42
CA VAL A 40 -5.50 -24.09 -7.69
C VAL A 40 -5.95 -23.18 -6.56
N THR A 41 -5.46 -21.93 -6.56
CA THR A 41 -6.15 -20.85 -5.88
C THR A 41 -6.60 -19.80 -6.91
N ILE A 42 -7.76 -19.19 -6.68
CA ILE A 42 -8.27 -18.05 -7.44
C ILE A 42 -8.34 -16.88 -6.47
N ASP A 43 -7.54 -15.85 -6.69
CA ASP A 43 -7.38 -14.70 -5.78
C ASP A 43 -7.14 -15.12 -4.31
N GLY A 44 -6.34 -16.19 -4.12
CA GLY A 44 -6.01 -16.75 -2.81
C GLY A 44 -7.04 -17.70 -2.21
N THR A 45 -8.20 -17.90 -2.86
CA THR A 45 -9.22 -18.86 -2.42
C THR A 45 -9.03 -20.21 -3.09
N ASP A 46 -9.02 -21.30 -2.31
CA ASP A 46 -8.85 -22.66 -2.81
C ASP A 46 -9.99 -23.08 -3.77
N ASP A 47 -9.61 -23.59 -4.95
CA ASP A 47 -10.54 -24.14 -5.94
C ASP A 47 -9.90 -25.32 -6.71
N ASN A 48 -10.67 -25.94 -7.59
CA ASN A 48 -10.19 -26.89 -8.59
C ASN A 48 -10.74 -26.53 -9.96
N LEU A 49 -9.85 -26.54 -10.96
CA LEU A 49 -10.20 -26.30 -12.37
C LEU A 49 -9.76 -27.47 -13.22
N ILE A 50 -10.46 -27.69 -14.34
CA ILE A 50 -9.91 -28.47 -15.45
C ILE A 50 -9.02 -27.55 -16.27
N ILE A 51 -7.72 -27.82 -16.34
CA ILE A 51 -6.74 -26.98 -17.06
C ILE A 51 -6.22 -27.75 -18.27
N ILE A 52 -6.46 -27.19 -19.46
CA ILE A 52 -6.19 -27.83 -20.75
C ILE A 52 -5.14 -27.01 -21.50
N SER A 53 -4.12 -27.69 -22.02
CA SER A 53 -3.08 -27.08 -22.85
C SER A 53 -3.64 -26.51 -24.14
N THR A 54 -3.22 -25.30 -24.49
CA THR A 54 -3.46 -24.66 -25.79
C THR A 54 -2.22 -24.73 -26.68
N GLN A 55 -2.32 -24.25 -27.92
CA GLN A 55 -1.18 -24.17 -28.85
C GLN A 55 -0.11 -23.19 -28.34
N THR A 56 -0.53 -22.03 -27.83
CA THR A 56 0.38 -21.07 -27.20
C THR A 56 0.72 -21.56 -25.79
N VAL A 57 2.01 -21.62 -25.49
CA VAL A 57 2.52 -22.13 -24.19
C VAL A 57 2.16 -21.23 -23.01
N SER A 58 2.06 -19.92 -23.22
CA SER A 58 1.68 -18.95 -22.20
C SER A 58 0.18 -18.89 -21.92
N THR A 59 -0.66 -19.57 -22.71
CA THR A 59 -2.12 -19.59 -22.48
C THR A 59 -2.58 -20.99 -22.08
N LYS A 60 -3.72 -21.09 -21.41
CA LYS A 60 -4.43 -22.36 -21.17
C LYS A 60 -5.93 -22.14 -21.24
N THR A 61 -6.68 -23.17 -21.61
CA THR A 61 -8.13 -23.20 -21.41
C THR A 61 -8.41 -23.70 -20.00
N ILE A 62 -9.35 -23.06 -19.32
CA ILE A 62 -9.84 -23.48 -18.01
C ILE A 62 -11.33 -23.81 -18.07
N GLU A 63 -11.76 -24.78 -17.27
CA GLU A 63 -13.17 -25.05 -17.02
C GLU A 63 -13.42 -25.20 -15.52
N ALA A 64 -14.41 -24.45 -15.02
CA ALA A 64 -14.92 -24.60 -13.67
C ALA A 64 -15.85 -25.81 -13.59
N LEU A 65 -15.85 -26.48 -12.45
CA LEU A 65 -16.81 -27.55 -12.18
C LEU A 65 -18.25 -27.01 -12.18
N PRO A 66 -19.25 -27.86 -12.46
CA PRO A 66 -20.65 -27.46 -12.43
C PRO A 66 -21.04 -26.70 -11.16
N SER A 67 -21.73 -25.57 -11.33
CA SER A 67 -22.15 -24.65 -10.25
C SER A 67 -21.02 -23.88 -9.56
N ARG A 68 -19.79 -23.93 -10.10
CA ARG A 68 -18.69 -23.01 -9.76
C ARG A 68 -18.48 -22.03 -10.91
N ASP A 69 -17.85 -20.91 -10.62
CA ASP A 69 -17.58 -19.82 -11.57
C ASP A 69 -16.23 -19.17 -11.26
N PHE A 70 -15.74 -18.34 -12.18
CA PHE A 70 -14.57 -17.49 -12.02
C PHE A 70 -14.79 -16.17 -12.78
N LYS A 71 -14.10 -15.12 -12.35
CA LYS A 71 -14.24 -13.78 -12.92
C LYS A 71 -13.08 -13.48 -13.87
N ILE A 72 -13.38 -12.74 -14.95
CA ILE A 72 -12.32 -12.17 -15.79
C ILE A 72 -11.55 -11.16 -14.94
N GLY A 73 -10.22 -11.20 -15.04
CA GLY A 73 -9.31 -10.35 -14.27
C GLY A 73 -8.80 -10.95 -12.96
N SER A 74 -9.35 -12.07 -12.49
CA SER A 74 -8.81 -12.81 -11.35
C SER A 74 -7.46 -13.46 -11.66
N ILE A 75 -6.66 -13.72 -10.62
CA ILE A 75 -5.39 -14.43 -10.70
C ILE A 75 -5.55 -15.87 -10.23
N VAL A 76 -5.22 -16.82 -11.12
CA VAL A 76 -5.09 -18.23 -10.80
C VAL A 76 -3.64 -18.53 -10.42
N PHE A 77 -3.41 -19.11 -9.24
CA PHE A 77 -2.13 -19.72 -8.90
C PHE A 77 -2.18 -21.22 -9.18
N TRP A 78 -1.35 -21.66 -10.11
CA TRP A 78 -1.27 -23.07 -10.52
C TRP A 78 0.13 -23.42 -10.99
N ASN A 79 0.61 -24.59 -10.58
CA ASN A 79 1.91 -25.15 -10.96
C ASN A 79 3.09 -24.19 -10.68
N GLY A 80 3.06 -23.52 -9.53
CA GLY A 80 4.09 -22.57 -9.12
C GLY A 80 4.11 -21.26 -9.92
N SER A 81 3.07 -20.98 -10.71
CA SER A 81 2.96 -19.79 -11.56
C SER A 81 1.63 -19.07 -11.37
N HIS A 82 1.63 -17.77 -11.65
CA HIS A 82 0.44 -16.92 -11.63
C HIS A 82 -0.09 -16.74 -13.06
N TRP A 83 -1.41 -16.76 -13.19
CA TRP A 83 -2.08 -16.70 -14.48
C TRP A 83 -3.29 -15.75 -14.38
N LEU A 84 -3.40 -14.81 -15.31
CA LEU A 84 -4.52 -13.89 -15.40
C LEU A 84 -5.68 -14.55 -16.15
N ILE A 85 -6.90 -14.53 -15.61
CA ILE A 85 -8.09 -14.95 -16.35
C ILE A 85 -8.44 -13.86 -17.36
N THR A 86 -8.22 -14.16 -18.65
CA THR A 86 -8.42 -13.19 -19.74
C THR A 86 -9.76 -13.36 -20.44
N LYS A 87 -10.37 -14.56 -20.37
CA LYS A 87 -11.69 -14.82 -20.95
C LYS A 87 -12.55 -15.68 -20.05
N ARG A 88 -13.85 -15.45 -20.14
CA ARG A 88 -14.93 -16.31 -19.62
C ARG A 88 -15.97 -16.41 -20.74
N ASP A 89 -16.44 -17.60 -21.04
CA ASP A 89 -17.56 -17.82 -21.96
C ASP A 89 -18.87 -17.36 -21.29
N ALA A 90 -19.82 -16.83 -22.07
CA ALA A 90 -21.15 -16.50 -21.56
C ALA A 90 -22.00 -17.76 -21.36
N GLU A 91 -21.77 -18.80 -22.16
CA GLU A 91 -22.43 -20.09 -22.02
C GLU A 91 -21.94 -20.80 -20.75
N SER A 92 -22.89 -21.23 -19.92
CA SER A 92 -22.60 -21.81 -18.61
C SER A 92 -23.61 -22.89 -18.21
N ASP A 93 -24.37 -23.43 -19.16
CA ASP A 93 -25.41 -24.43 -18.92
C ASP A 93 -24.87 -25.66 -18.18
N ILE A 94 -23.60 -26.04 -18.35
CA ILE A 94 -22.99 -27.23 -17.71
C ILE A 94 -21.76 -26.84 -16.87
N THR A 95 -20.76 -26.24 -17.49
CA THR A 95 -19.52 -25.74 -16.89
C THR A 95 -19.27 -24.31 -17.36
N VAL A 96 -18.46 -23.56 -16.62
CA VAL A 96 -17.96 -22.26 -17.08
C VAL A 96 -16.60 -22.47 -17.72
N ARG A 97 -16.45 -22.06 -18.98
CA ARG A 97 -15.19 -22.16 -19.73
C ARG A 97 -14.52 -20.80 -19.83
N GLY A 98 -13.19 -20.77 -19.89
CA GLY A 98 -12.42 -19.55 -19.99
C GLY A 98 -11.01 -19.78 -20.53
N GLU A 99 -10.25 -18.70 -20.59
CA GLU A 99 -8.82 -18.73 -20.92
C GLU A 99 -8.04 -17.99 -19.85
N ILE A 100 -6.85 -18.51 -19.56
CA ILE A 100 -5.86 -17.87 -18.69
C ILE A 100 -4.57 -17.62 -19.45
N GLU A 101 -3.87 -16.54 -19.10
CA GLU A 101 -2.58 -16.17 -19.65
C GLU A 101 -1.53 -16.03 -18.54
N GLN A 102 -0.34 -16.57 -18.77
CA GLN A 102 0.72 -16.63 -17.77
C GLN A 102 1.26 -15.24 -17.47
N CYS A 103 1.23 -14.85 -16.20
CA CYS A 103 1.87 -13.63 -15.74
C CYS A 103 3.39 -13.77 -15.85
N ASN A 104 4.06 -12.74 -16.37
CA ASN A 104 5.51 -12.75 -16.59
C ASN A 104 6.25 -11.65 -15.80
N ARG A 105 5.49 -10.78 -15.12
CA ARG A 105 6.02 -9.74 -14.22
C ARG A 105 5.11 -9.52 -13.02
N GLN A 106 5.69 -8.90 -12.01
CA GLN A 106 4.96 -8.18 -10.98
C GLN A 106 5.22 -6.70 -11.17
N ILE A 107 4.16 -5.91 -11.10
CA ILE A 107 4.24 -4.46 -11.08
C ILE A 107 4.04 -3.98 -9.65
N ARG A 108 4.88 -3.05 -9.20
CA ARG A 108 4.84 -2.46 -7.86
C ARG A 108 4.67 -0.96 -7.95
N TRP A 109 3.85 -0.43 -7.07
CA TRP A 109 3.70 1.01 -6.91
C TRP A 109 3.28 1.33 -5.47
N GLN A 110 3.49 2.57 -5.09
CA GLN A 110 2.96 3.10 -3.85
C GLN A 110 1.66 3.85 -4.11
N ASN A 111 0.66 3.62 -3.27
CA ASN A 111 -0.55 4.42 -3.22
C ASN A 111 -0.20 5.84 -2.74
N PRO A 112 -0.56 6.89 -3.50
CA PRO A 112 -0.16 8.25 -3.18
C PRO A 112 -0.81 8.78 -1.89
N SER A 113 -1.98 8.29 -1.51
CA SER A 113 -2.74 8.72 -0.33
C SER A 113 -2.38 7.93 0.92
N THR A 114 -2.38 6.59 0.85
CA THR A 114 -2.16 5.73 2.02
C THR A 114 -0.68 5.42 2.26
N LYS A 115 0.19 5.65 1.28
CA LYS A 115 1.61 5.28 1.28
C LYS A 115 1.87 3.78 1.31
N GLU A 116 0.82 2.95 1.25
CA GLU A 116 0.96 1.52 1.15
C GLU A 116 1.58 1.11 -0.19
N ILE A 117 2.44 0.10 -0.14
CA ILE A 117 3.05 -0.49 -1.33
C ILE A 117 2.13 -1.62 -1.79
N HIS A 118 1.71 -1.54 -3.05
CA HIS A 118 0.92 -2.56 -3.70
C HIS A 118 1.72 -3.25 -4.79
N GLU A 119 1.44 -4.55 -4.95
CA GLU A 119 2.02 -5.39 -5.97
C GLU A 119 0.91 -6.18 -6.67
N ARG A 120 1.00 -6.32 -8.00
CA ARG A 120 0.10 -7.17 -8.78
C ARG A 120 0.88 -7.99 -9.80
N TRP A 121 0.47 -9.24 -9.96
CA TRP A 121 0.90 -10.05 -11.10
C TRP A 121 0.25 -9.54 -12.38
N CYS A 122 1.04 -9.47 -13.44
CA CYS A 122 0.59 -8.95 -14.72
C CYS A 122 1.21 -9.71 -15.90
N VAL A 123 0.55 -9.56 -17.04
CA VAL A 123 1.07 -9.97 -18.35
C VAL A 123 1.64 -8.73 -19.01
N VAL A 124 2.92 -8.77 -19.39
CA VAL A 124 3.61 -7.70 -20.12
C VAL A 124 3.95 -8.19 -21.51
N ASP A 125 3.56 -7.43 -22.53
CA ASP A 125 3.84 -7.71 -23.94
C ASP A 125 4.34 -6.45 -24.66
N LYS A 126 4.93 -6.61 -25.84
CA LYS A 126 5.26 -5.47 -26.72
C LYS A 126 3.98 -4.90 -27.32
N PRO A 127 3.87 -3.57 -27.49
CA PRO A 127 2.73 -2.98 -28.17
C PRO A 127 2.70 -3.41 -29.64
N TYR A 128 1.49 -3.58 -30.17
CA TYR A 128 1.22 -4.03 -31.53
C TYR A 128 1.78 -3.09 -32.61
N PHE A 129 1.98 -1.80 -32.29
CA PHE A 129 2.47 -0.75 -33.19
C PHE A 129 3.83 -0.19 -32.76
N SER A 130 4.84 -1.04 -32.54
CA SER A 130 6.22 -0.56 -32.35
C SER A 130 6.86 -0.24 -33.71
N ASN A 131 6.34 0.78 -34.40
CA ASN A 131 7.03 1.37 -35.53
C ASN A 131 8.19 2.21 -34.97
N LEU A 132 9.38 1.61 -34.90
CA LEU A 132 10.61 2.38 -34.78
C LEU A 132 10.71 3.31 -35.99
N GLU A 133 10.23 4.55 -35.88
CA GLU A 133 10.64 5.60 -36.80
C GLU A 133 12.14 5.83 -36.58
N SER A 134 12.94 5.34 -37.52
CA SER A 134 14.39 5.42 -37.53
C SER A 134 14.88 6.82 -37.90
N ASN A 135 14.34 7.87 -37.27
CA ASN A 135 14.72 9.25 -37.51
C ASN A 135 15.02 9.96 -36.18
N ALA A 136 16.12 9.59 -35.52
CA ALA A 136 16.85 10.51 -34.64
C ALA A 136 18.19 9.90 -34.20
N THR A 137 19.20 10.76 -34.19
CA THR A 137 20.53 10.69 -33.59
C THR A 137 20.55 10.41 -32.06
N SER A 138 19.55 9.74 -31.51
CA SER A 138 19.43 9.44 -30.08
C SER A 138 20.03 8.07 -29.76
N THR A 139 21.11 8.06 -28.98
CA THR A 139 21.82 6.87 -28.48
C THR A 139 21.00 6.06 -27.45
N GLU A 140 19.75 6.43 -27.18
CA GLU A 140 18.90 5.82 -26.17
C GLU A 140 17.79 4.99 -26.83
N SER A 141 17.72 3.69 -26.50
CA SER A 141 16.59 2.86 -26.90
C SER A 141 15.31 3.41 -26.27
N LYS A 142 14.28 3.69 -27.06
CA LYS A 142 12.92 3.93 -26.54
C LYS A 142 12.17 2.60 -26.54
N ARG A 143 11.80 2.13 -25.35
CA ARG A 143 11.06 0.87 -25.16
C ARG A 143 9.64 1.19 -24.74
N GLU A 144 8.71 0.38 -25.20
CA GLU A 144 7.29 0.49 -24.86
C GLU A 144 6.73 -0.89 -24.57
N PHE A 145 5.78 -0.96 -23.65
CA PHE A 145 5.10 -2.20 -23.27
C PHE A 145 3.60 -1.97 -23.08
N LYS A 146 2.83 -3.01 -23.42
CA LYS A 146 1.44 -3.18 -23.02
C LYS A 146 1.41 -4.08 -21.80
N ILE A 147 0.65 -3.71 -20.77
CA ILE A 147 0.53 -4.47 -19.52
C ILE A 147 -0.95 -4.74 -19.24
N GLN A 148 -1.27 -5.99 -18.92
CA GLN A 148 -2.60 -6.42 -18.48
C GLN A 148 -2.52 -6.84 -17.01
N LEU A 149 -3.34 -6.24 -16.16
CA LEU A 149 -3.34 -6.47 -14.71
C LEU A 149 -4.75 -6.46 -14.13
N PRO A 150 -5.00 -7.17 -13.00
CA PRO A 150 -6.31 -7.16 -12.34
C PRO A 150 -6.86 -5.75 -12.12
N TYR A 151 -8.17 -5.58 -12.30
CA TYR A 151 -8.87 -4.33 -12.01
C TYR A 151 -9.49 -4.38 -10.61
N ASP A 152 -8.90 -3.65 -9.66
CA ASP A 152 -9.35 -3.54 -8.28
C ASP A 152 -9.29 -2.09 -7.79
N ASN A 153 -9.62 -1.87 -6.52
CA ASN A 153 -9.67 -0.52 -5.95
C ASN A 153 -8.35 0.25 -6.06
N GLU A 154 -7.20 -0.44 -6.04
CA GLU A 154 -5.88 0.19 -6.12
C GLU A 154 -5.44 0.39 -7.57
N SER A 155 -5.62 -0.60 -8.44
CA SER A 155 -5.27 -0.45 -9.85
C SER A 155 -6.20 0.52 -10.59
N ALA A 156 -7.42 0.74 -10.09
CA ALA A 156 -8.33 1.77 -10.57
C ALA A 156 -7.84 3.21 -10.36
N LEU A 157 -6.86 3.42 -9.46
CA LEU A 157 -6.25 4.74 -9.21
C LEU A 157 -5.08 5.05 -10.15
N LEU A 158 -4.67 4.09 -10.99
CA LEU A 158 -3.59 4.30 -11.95
C LEU A 158 -4.07 5.22 -13.08
N ASP A 159 -3.32 6.28 -13.33
CA ASP A 159 -3.59 7.23 -14.40
C ASP A 159 -2.29 7.69 -15.06
N VAL A 160 -2.42 8.33 -16.23
CA VAL A 160 -1.31 8.86 -17.03
C VAL A 160 -0.31 9.61 -16.16
N ASP A 161 0.97 9.48 -16.53
CA ASP A 161 2.14 9.98 -15.80
C ASP A 161 2.54 9.19 -14.55
N LYS A 162 1.77 8.19 -14.10
CA LYS A 162 2.27 7.26 -13.07
C LYS A 162 3.52 6.52 -13.58
N ARG A 163 4.56 6.45 -12.75
CA ARG A 163 5.84 5.81 -13.10
C ARG A 163 6.02 4.47 -12.38
N PHE A 164 6.67 3.53 -13.06
CA PHE A 164 6.96 2.18 -12.56
C PHE A 164 8.39 1.77 -12.89
N MET A 165 9.01 0.96 -12.02
CA MET A 165 10.23 0.21 -12.37
C MET A 165 9.86 -1.22 -12.74
N LEU A 166 10.14 -1.61 -13.99
CA LEU A 166 9.67 -2.91 -14.52
C LEU A 166 10.79 -3.93 -14.73
N GLU A 167 12.05 -3.50 -14.81
CA GLU A 167 13.18 -4.38 -15.07
C GLU A 167 14.48 -3.85 -14.45
N ILE A 168 15.44 -4.77 -14.27
CA ILE A 168 16.80 -4.47 -13.84
C ILE A 168 17.76 -4.97 -14.93
N ILE A 169 18.54 -4.07 -15.52
CA ILE A 169 19.53 -4.40 -16.56
C ILE A 169 20.90 -3.96 -16.07
N GLY A 170 21.83 -4.91 -15.93
CA GLY A 170 23.17 -4.60 -15.44
C GLY A 170 23.15 -3.91 -14.06
N LYS A 171 22.28 -4.38 -13.15
CA LYS A 171 22.02 -3.79 -11.81
C LYS A 171 21.37 -2.40 -11.81
N THR A 172 20.98 -1.89 -12.97
CA THR A 172 20.31 -0.59 -13.08
C THR A 172 18.81 -0.80 -13.32
N PRO A 173 17.92 -0.29 -12.45
CA PRO A 173 16.50 -0.33 -12.70
C PRO A 173 16.14 0.53 -13.92
N ARG A 174 15.13 0.11 -14.68
CA ARG A 174 14.58 0.90 -15.78
C ARG A 174 13.18 1.36 -15.43
N THR A 175 12.99 2.67 -15.57
CA THR A 175 11.74 3.36 -15.28
C THR A 175 10.90 3.47 -16.54
N TYR A 176 9.59 3.39 -16.36
CA TYR A 176 8.60 3.51 -17.40
C TYR A 176 7.45 4.39 -16.91
N ARG A 177 6.96 5.29 -17.76
CA ARG A 177 5.84 6.18 -17.48
C ARG A 177 4.58 5.67 -18.18
N LEU A 178 3.46 5.73 -17.47
CA LEU A 178 2.13 5.37 -17.95
C LEU A 178 1.65 6.40 -18.98
N THR A 179 1.34 5.96 -20.20
CA THR A 179 0.90 6.83 -21.30
C THR A 179 -0.56 6.63 -21.68
N SER A 180 -1.14 5.49 -21.33
CA SER A 180 -2.54 5.17 -21.62
C SER A 180 -3.10 4.19 -20.60
N VAL A 181 -4.35 4.42 -20.21
CA VAL A 181 -5.13 3.54 -19.35
C VAL A 181 -6.44 3.19 -20.06
N ASP A 182 -6.67 1.91 -20.26
CA ASP A 182 -7.90 1.36 -20.82
C ASP A 182 -8.55 0.44 -19.79
N SER A 183 -9.60 0.98 -19.17
CA SER A 183 -10.45 0.30 -18.20
C SER A 183 -11.79 -0.11 -18.81
N MET A 184 -11.91 -0.15 -20.15
CA MET A 184 -13.19 -0.30 -20.84
C MET A 184 -13.25 -1.52 -21.75
N THR A 185 -12.20 -1.82 -22.51
CA THR A 185 -12.27 -2.80 -23.59
C THR A 185 -12.28 -4.25 -23.12
N GLU A 186 -11.58 -4.55 -22.03
CA GLU A 186 -11.46 -5.90 -21.46
C GLU A 186 -12.33 -6.08 -20.22
N ARG A 187 -13.49 -5.42 -20.22
CA ARG A 187 -14.52 -5.53 -19.19
C ARG A 187 -15.85 -5.92 -19.79
N TYR A 188 -16.47 -6.94 -19.22
CA TYR A 188 -17.66 -7.57 -19.75
C TYR A 188 -18.70 -7.74 -18.65
N ASP A 189 -19.97 -7.50 -19.00
CA ASP A 189 -21.09 -7.76 -18.11
C ASP A 189 -21.41 -9.25 -18.07
N TYR A 190 -21.40 -9.83 -16.87
CA TYR A 190 -21.92 -11.15 -16.61
C TYR A 190 -22.90 -11.08 -15.45
N ASN A 191 -24.17 -11.38 -15.73
CA ASN A 191 -25.25 -11.34 -14.74
C ASN A 191 -25.43 -9.97 -14.04
N GLY A 192 -25.22 -8.86 -14.76
CA GLY A 192 -25.35 -7.51 -14.22
C GLY A 192 -24.14 -7.03 -13.41
N GLU A 193 -23.04 -7.78 -13.40
CA GLU A 193 -21.76 -7.38 -12.82
C GLU A 193 -20.68 -7.29 -13.91
N ALA A 194 -20.10 -6.09 -14.07
CA ALA A 194 -19.00 -5.85 -15.00
C ALA A 194 -17.65 -6.24 -14.39
N SER A 195 -17.06 -7.33 -14.88
CA SER A 195 -15.74 -7.83 -14.46
C SER A 195 -14.73 -7.80 -15.61
N GLY A 196 -13.45 -7.75 -15.30
CA GLY A 196 -12.39 -7.61 -16.30
C GLY A 196 -11.04 -7.23 -15.70
N PHE A 197 -10.11 -6.87 -16.57
CA PHE A 197 -8.77 -6.42 -16.19
C PHE A 197 -8.45 -5.07 -16.83
N LEU A 198 -7.46 -4.38 -16.26
CA LEU A 198 -6.94 -3.12 -16.77
C LEU A 198 -5.92 -3.39 -17.87
N VAL A 199 -5.95 -2.61 -18.94
CA VAL A 199 -4.90 -2.58 -19.96
C VAL A 199 -4.20 -1.23 -19.90
N ILE A 200 -2.90 -1.23 -19.71
CA ILE A 200 -2.09 -0.01 -19.68
C ILE A 200 -0.96 -0.07 -20.69
N ASN A 201 -0.59 1.08 -21.26
CA ASN A 201 0.62 1.21 -22.07
C ASN A 201 1.62 2.10 -21.35
N VAL A 202 2.89 1.70 -21.37
CA VAL A 202 3.99 2.43 -20.75
C VAL A 202 5.12 2.65 -21.74
N GLU A 203 5.84 3.75 -21.60
CA GLU A 203 7.04 4.07 -22.37
C GLU A 203 8.24 4.27 -21.45
N GLN A 204 9.44 4.06 -21.97
CA GLN A 204 10.67 4.22 -21.20
C GLN A 204 10.84 5.66 -20.72
N ASP A 205 11.19 5.81 -19.45
CA ASP A 205 11.38 7.08 -18.78
C ASP A 205 12.71 7.11 -18.00
N ALA A 206 13.17 8.31 -17.65
CA ALA A 206 14.42 8.52 -16.93
C ALA A 206 14.28 8.09 -15.46
N TYR A 207 15.36 7.55 -14.87
CA TYR A 207 15.43 7.30 -13.43
C TYR A 207 15.71 8.61 -12.68
N ASN A 208 14.99 8.86 -11.59
CA ASN A 208 15.19 10.03 -10.73
C ASN A 208 15.75 9.62 -9.35
N PRO A 209 17.06 9.82 -9.07
CA PRO A 209 17.65 9.41 -7.80
C PRO A 209 17.12 10.15 -6.56
N GLN A 210 16.36 11.25 -6.73
CA GLN A 210 15.81 12.01 -5.62
C GLN A 210 14.45 11.50 -5.15
N THR A 211 13.65 10.94 -6.07
CA THR A 211 12.28 10.51 -5.78
C THR A 211 12.08 9.00 -5.97
N ASP A 212 12.92 8.35 -6.76
CA ASP A 212 12.79 6.93 -7.04
C ASP A 212 13.60 6.10 -6.04
N ASN A 213 13.05 4.95 -5.63
CA ASN A 213 13.71 3.99 -4.76
C ASN A 213 14.04 2.70 -5.54
N SER A 214 15.31 2.54 -5.91
CA SER A 214 15.80 1.39 -6.67
C SER A 214 15.78 0.07 -5.87
N GLU A 215 15.89 0.11 -4.55
CA GLU A 215 15.88 -1.10 -3.71
C GLU A 215 14.48 -1.69 -3.62
N LEU A 216 13.48 -0.82 -3.47
CA LEU A 216 12.07 -1.21 -3.42
C LEU A 216 11.45 -1.43 -4.80
N MET A 217 12.14 -1.01 -5.88
CA MET A 217 11.64 -0.99 -7.26
C MET A 217 10.40 -0.12 -7.43
N ILE A 218 10.40 1.07 -6.82
CA ILE A 218 9.26 2.00 -6.82
C ILE A 218 9.71 3.38 -7.29
N CYS A 219 9.01 3.92 -8.29
CA CYS A 219 9.16 5.31 -8.69
C CYS A 219 8.35 6.23 -7.80
N ASP A 220 8.82 7.47 -7.65
CA ASP A 220 8.17 8.51 -6.84
C ASP A 220 7.80 8.00 -5.44
N TYR A 221 8.71 7.25 -4.83
CA TYR A 221 8.53 6.66 -3.53
C TYR A 221 8.53 7.75 -2.46
N VAL A 222 7.42 7.84 -1.75
CA VAL A 222 7.26 8.72 -0.60
C VAL A 222 7.42 7.84 0.63
N THR A 223 8.50 8.03 1.39
CA THR A 223 8.61 7.36 2.70
C THR A 223 7.42 7.72 3.58
N ASP A 224 7.08 6.88 4.56
CA ASP A 224 6.33 7.29 5.75
C ASP A 224 7.18 8.25 6.58
N ASN A 225 7.47 9.39 5.97
CA ASN A 225 7.62 10.61 6.68
C ASN A 225 6.20 10.97 7.14
N SER A 226 5.80 10.40 8.27
CA SER A 226 5.29 11.25 9.35
C SER A 226 6.40 12.21 9.80
N THR A 227 6.92 12.98 8.84
CA THR A 227 7.42 14.31 9.05
C THR A 227 6.53 15.22 8.20
N SER A 228 5.31 15.49 8.68
CA SER A 228 5.11 16.91 9.00
C SER A 228 6.36 17.28 9.78
N ALA A 229 7.28 18.09 9.23
CA ALA A 229 8.57 18.44 9.85
C ALA A 229 8.45 18.23 11.36
N PRO A 230 9.15 17.21 11.92
CA PRO A 230 8.73 16.51 13.14
C PRO A 230 8.25 17.56 14.11
N ALA A 231 6.95 17.58 14.44
CA ALA A 231 6.35 18.80 14.96
C ALA A 231 7.27 19.36 16.04
N GLU A 232 7.96 20.48 15.75
CA GLU A 232 9.18 20.83 16.48
C GLU A 232 8.71 21.25 17.86
N ARG A 233 8.88 20.33 18.81
CA ARG A 233 8.36 20.42 20.16
C ARG A 233 9.51 20.68 21.09
N GLU A 234 9.76 21.96 21.32
CA GLU A 234 10.91 22.41 22.08
C GLU A 234 10.51 23.31 23.25
N ILE A 235 11.41 23.39 24.23
CA ILE A 235 11.35 24.37 25.32
C ILE A 235 12.21 25.56 24.91
N PHE A 236 11.56 26.64 24.49
CA PHE A 236 12.20 27.89 24.10
C PHE A 236 12.47 28.79 25.31
N TYR A 237 13.58 29.55 25.26
CA TYR A 237 13.96 30.56 26.24
C TYR A 237 14.79 31.67 25.57
N THR A 238 14.75 32.88 26.11
CA THR A 238 15.53 34.01 25.62
C THR A 238 16.84 34.18 26.40
N GLY A 239 17.95 34.45 25.73
CA GLY A 239 19.27 34.65 26.37
C GLY A 239 19.94 33.35 26.79
N THR A 240 20.76 33.37 27.85
CA THR A 240 21.48 32.17 28.31
C THR A 240 20.57 31.15 28.98
N LYS A 241 20.95 29.87 28.92
CA LYS A 241 20.27 28.73 29.56
C LYS A 241 20.55 28.65 31.08
N GLU A 242 20.41 29.78 31.76
CA GLU A 242 20.79 29.96 33.16
C GLU A 242 19.72 30.71 33.93
N ILE A 243 19.53 30.33 35.19
CA ILE A 243 18.70 31.05 36.17
C ILE A 243 19.63 31.85 37.07
N LYS A 244 19.50 33.17 37.08
CA LYS A 244 20.31 34.06 37.93
C LYS A 244 19.74 34.08 39.36
N ALA A 245 20.49 33.57 40.32
CA ALA A 245 20.06 33.49 41.72
C ALA A 245 19.81 34.89 42.31
N GLY A 246 18.60 35.13 42.83
CA GLY A 246 18.18 36.46 43.30
C GLY A 246 17.76 37.44 42.18
N GLY A 247 17.87 37.04 40.92
CA GLY A 247 17.45 37.82 39.76
C GLY A 247 15.93 37.76 39.48
N PRO A 248 15.47 38.32 38.34
CA PRO A 248 14.10 38.16 37.88
C PRO A 248 13.79 36.70 37.51
N HIS A 249 12.50 36.38 37.32
CA HIS A 249 12.12 35.05 36.86
C HIS A 249 12.74 34.74 35.48
N LYS A 250 13.21 33.51 35.30
CA LYS A 250 13.54 32.98 33.99
C LYS A 250 12.29 32.35 33.38
N LYS A 251 11.99 32.73 32.15
CA LYS A 251 10.81 32.27 31.40
C LYS A 251 11.21 31.19 30.40
N PHE A 252 10.41 30.12 30.37
CA PHE A 252 10.46 29.04 29.41
C PHE A 252 9.08 28.87 28.76
N VAL A 253 9.07 28.54 27.48
CA VAL A 253 7.84 28.41 26.68
C VAL A 253 7.91 27.10 25.90
N ALA A 254 6.87 26.28 26.00
CA ALA A 254 6.74 25.10 25.16
C ALA A 254 6.13 25.50 23.82
N THR A 255 6.75 25.07 22.74
CA THR A 255 6.32 25.39 21.37
C THR A 255 5.99 24.11 20.62
N LEU A 256 5.07 24.21 19.68
CA LEU A 256 4.74 23.22 18.66
C LEU A 256 4.90 23.93 17.32
N ASN A 257 5.93 23.57 16.56
CA ASN A 257 6.28 24.26 15.30
C ASN A 257 6.44 25.78 15.51
N GLU A 258 7.26 26.18 16.49
CA GLU A 258 7.51 27.57 16.90
C GLU A 258 6.29 28.34 17.47
N VAL A 259 5.10 27.74 17.46
CA VAL A 259 3.88 28.34 18.04
C VAL A 259 3.73 27.88 19.49
N LYS A 260 3.51 28.83 20.39
CA LYS A 260 3.28 28.56 21.81
C LYS A 260 2.10 27.61 22.02
N ASP A 261 2.32 26.55 22.79
CA ASP A 261 1.28 25.59 23.16
C ASP A 261 0.79 25.85 24.61
N PRO A 262 -0.45 26.33 24.80
CA PRO A 262 -0.98 26.62 26.14
C PRO A 262 -1.42 25.38 26.92
N THR A 263 -1.49 24.21 26.28
CA THR A 263 -2.06 22.98 26.85
C THR A 263 -1.02 22.09 27.55
N VAL A 264 0.24 22.49 27.54
CA VAL A 264 1.37 21.75 28.11
C VAL A 264 1.33 21.73 29.63
N THR A 265 1.59 20.55 30.20
CA THR A 265 1.81 20.37 31.64
C THR A 265 3.30 20.42 31.95
N TRP A 266 3.69 21.22 32.94
CA TRP A 266 5.09 21.38 33.34
C TRP A 266 5.40 20.62 34.62
N SER A 267 6.61 20.06 34.71
CA SER A 267 7.21 19.62 35.96
C SER A 267 8.69 19.98 36.00
N ILE A 268 9.21 20.13 37.22
CA ILE A 268 10.64 20.34 37.45
C ILE A 268 11.18 19.29 38.40
N ASP A 269 12.41 18.87 38.15
CA ASP A 269 13.22 18.04 39.04
C ASP A 269 14.58 18.68 39.26
N MET A 270 15.27 18.30 40.32
CA MET A 270 16.57 18.85 40.69
C MET A 270 17.50 17.74 41.13
N ASP A 271 18.80 18.02 41.07
CA ASP A 271 19.81 17.12 41.61
C ASP A 271 19.52 16.75 43.08
N ASP A 272 19.84 15.51 43.46
CA ASP A 272 19.48 14.94 44.77
C ASP A 272 19.97 15.79 45.96
N ASN A 273 21.14 16.41 45.82
CA ASN A 273 21.75 17.30 46.82
C ASN A 273 21.00 18.64 46.98
N LEU A 274 20.13 19.00 46.04
CA LEU A 274 19.38 20.26 46.02
C LEU A 274 17.91 20.09 46.37
N LYS A 275 17.40 18.85 46.46
CA LYS A 275 16.00 18.56 46.78
C LYS A 275 15.50 19.20 48.07
N GLN A 276 16.37 19.34 49.08
CA GLN A 276 16.07 20.03 50.33
C GLN A 276 15.74 21.53 50.16
N TYR A 277 16.15 22.16 49.06
CA TYR A 277 15.92 23.57 48.79
C TYR A 277 14.75 23.82 47.83
N LYS A 278 13.98 22.78 47.48
CA LYS A 278 12.87 22.86 46.50
C LYS A 278 11.84 23.94 46.86
N GLU A 279 11.48 24.01 48.14
CA GLU A 279 10.51 24.99 48.68
C GLU A 279 10.99 26.44 48.57
N LEU A 280 12.29 26.66 48.36
CA LEU A 280 12.85 27.99 48.16
C LEU A 280 12.68 28.48 46.71
N ILE A 281 12.40 27.58 45.77
CA ILE A 281 12.27 27.91 44.35
C ILE A 281 10.82 28.27 44.04
N SER A 282 10.61 29.48 43.54
CA SER A 282 9.31 29.91 43.05
C SER A 282 9.11 29.41 41.62
N VAL A 283 8.05 28.62 41.43
CA VAL A 283 7.63 28.07 40.13
C VAL A 283 6.19 28.52 39.87
N ASN A 284 5.95 29.14 38.72
CA ASN A 284 4.63 29.55 38.30
C ASN A 284 4.37 29.09 36.85
N THR A 285 3.21 28.52 36.60
CA THR A 285 2.77 28.06 35.28
C THR A 285 1.52 28.82 34.86
N SER A 286 1.55 29.46 33.69
CA SER A 286 0.39 30.18 33.16
C SER A 286 0.37 30.15 31.64
N GLY A 287 -0.74 29.67 31.09
CA GLY A 287 -1.03 29.64 29.65
C GLY A 287 0.12 29.14 28.79
N GLY A 288 0.74 28.00 29.10
CA GLY A 288 1.85 27.40 28.32
C GLY A 288 3.26 27.89 28.68
N GLU A 289 3.40 28.76 29.68
CA GLU A 289 4.70 29.28 30.14
C GLU A 289 5.07 28.73 31.50
N LEU A 290 6.37 28.55 31.71
CA LEU A 290 6.97 28.24 33.00
C LEU A 290 7.90 29.38 33.43
N LEU A 291 7.63 29.93 34.61
CA LEU A 291 8.45 30.96 35.24
C LEU A 291 9.15 30.35 36.45
N ILE A 292 10.48 30.38 36.46
CA ILE A 292 11.30 29.89 37.58
C ILE A 292 12.10 31.04 38.17
N LYS A 293 12.05 31.18 39.50
CA LYS A 293 12.87 32.14 40.24
C LYS A 293 13.49 31.47 41.46
N THR A 294 14.78 31.68 41.65
CA THR A 294 15.53 31.19 42.81
C THR A 294 15.98 32.37 43.68
N PRO A 295 16.06 32.20 45.01
CA PRO A 295 16.58 33.24 45.90
C PRO A 295 18.10 33.36 45.73
N ASN A 296 18.67 34.44 46.25
CA ASN A 296 20.12 34.59 46.34
C ASN A 296 20.65 33.69 47.47
N ASN A 297 20.91 32.42 47.16
CA ASN A 297 21.41 31.42 48.11
C ASN A 297 22.59 30.67 47.48
N THR A 298 23.76 30.77 48.12
CA THR A 298 25.01 30.16 47.64
C THR A 298 24.93 28.63 47.56
N SER A 299 24.09 27.98 48.37
CA SER A 299 23.88 26.53 48.32
C SER A 299 23.16 26.05 47.05
N LEU A 300 22.52 26.96 46.31
CA LEU A 300 21.88 26.64 45.03
C LEU A 300 22.81 26.86 43.82
N TYR A 301 23.97 27.48 44.00
CA TYR A 301 24.84 27.84 42.88
C TYR A 301 25.36 26.60 42.17
N TYR A 302 25.39 26.69 40.84
CA TYR A 302 25.77 25.63 39.90
C TYR A 302 24.88 24.40 39.93
N GLY A 303 23.78 24.44 40.69
CA GLY A 303 22.77 23.40 40.69
C GLY A 303 22.04 23.30 39.36
N VAL A 304 21.65 22.08 38.98
CA VAL A 304 20.88 21.83 37.75
C VAL A 304 19.41 21.62 38.10
N ILE A 305 18.54 22.28 37.35
CA ILE A 305 17.09 22.05 37.34
C ILE A 305 16.74 21.41 36.00
N ARG A 306 16.16 20.22 36.05
CA ARG A 306 15.59 19.55 34.88
C ARG A 306 14.14 19.98 34.71
N ILE A 307 13.87 20.66 33.61
CA ILE A 307 12.52 21.09 33.22
C ILE A 307 11.94 20.03 32.29
N THR A 308 10.68 19.65 32.53
CA THR A 308 9.94 18.71 31.69
C THR A 308 8.63 19.35 31.25
N ALA A 309 8.37 19.37 29.94
CA ALA A 309 7.12 19.75 29.31
C ALA A 309 6.43 18.50 28.75
N THR A 310 5.21 18.21 29.22
CA THR A 310 4.39 17.10 28.75
C THR A 310 3.23 17.65 27.92
N PHE A 311 3.21 17.29 26.64
CA PHE A 311 2.17 17.65 25.68
C PHE A 311 0.96 16.73 25.83
N THR A 312 -0.21 17.15 25.35
CA THR A 312 -1.49 16.42 25.52
C THR A 312 -1.51 15.04 24.85
N ASP A 313 -0.69 14.85 23.83
CA ASP A 313 -0.51 13.57 23.13
C ASP A 313 0.47 12.62 23.85
N GLY A 314 1.02 13.04 25.00
CA GLY A 314 1.99 12.28 25.78
C GLY A 314 3.45 12.52 25.39
N PHE A 315 3.74 13.37 24.40
CA PHE A 315 5.13 13.73 24.08
C PHE A 315 5.79 14.49 25.23
N ILE A 316 7.10 14.26 25.44
CA ILE A 316 7.86 14.84 26.56
C ILE A 316 9.10 15.56 26.02
N ALA A 317 9.15 16.88 26.19
CA ALA A 317 10.36 17.68 25.98
C ALA A 317 11.07 17.94 27.31
N LYS A 318 12.42 17.89 27.32
CA LYS A 318 13.24 18.08 28.52
C LYS A 318 14.34 19.11 28.30
N LEU A 319 14.62 19.91 29.33
CA LEU A 319 15.66 20.94 29.29
C LEU A 319 16.34 21.07 30.65
N ASP A 320 17.66 20.82 30.70
CA ASP A 320 18.45 21.03 31.91
C ASP A 320 19.00 22.46 31.96
N THR A 321 18.67 23.25 32.98
CA THR A 321 19.15 24.63 33.19
C THR A 321 19.95 24.75 34.48
N SER A 322 21.00 25.57 34.48
CA SER A 322 21.85 25.76 35.66
C SER A 322 21.48 27.03 36.43
N ILE A 323 21.64 27.00 37.75
CA ILE A 323 21.53 28.17 38.61
C ILE A 323 22.91 28.82 38.73
N VAL A 324 23.02 30.11 38.50
CA VAL A 324 24.30 30.82 38.58
C VAL A 324 24.17 32.11 39.39
N PRO A 325 25.26 32.61 40.00
CA PRO A 325 25.23 33.87 40.74
C PRO A 325 24.74 35.04 39.87
N LEU A 326 24.03 35.98 40.50
CA LEU A 326 23.79 37.29 39.91
C LEU A 326 25.11 38.07 40.02
N VAL A 327 25.84 38.20 38.90
CA VAL A 327 27.06 39.02 38.80
C VAL A 327 26.70 40.47 38.61
#